data_AF-A0A7J8DG72-F1
#
_entry.id   AF-A0A7J8DG72-F1
#
_cell.length_a   1.000
_cell.length_b   1.000
_cell.length_c   1.000
_cell.angle_alpha   90.00
_cell.angle_beta   90.00
_cell.angle_gamma   90.00
#
_symmetry.space_group_name_H-M   'P 1'
#
loop_
_entity.id
_entity.type
_entity.pdbx_description
1 polymer ?
#
loop_
_entity_poly.entity_id
_entity_poly.type
_entity_poly.pdbx_seq_one_letter_code
_entity_poly.pdbx_strand_id
1 'polypeptide(L)'
;MASGVQVADEVCRIFYDMKVRKCSTPEEIKKRKKAVIFCLSADKKCIIVEEGKEILVGDVGVTITDPFKHFVGMLPEKDCRYALYDASFETKESRKEELMFFLWAPELAPLKSKMIYASSKDAIKKKFQGIKHECQANGPEDLNRACIAEKLVLLVILYINMPPKKHWHAQGCPTQESAMQIQPGEFSSLTGFLRLGPKNPANKHSR
;
A
#
# COMPACT_ATOMS: atom_id res chain seq x y z
N MET A 1 2.18 20.16 11.86
CA MET A 1 0.98 20.79 12.46
C MET A 1 0.04 19.67 12.89
N ALA A 2 -0.33 19.58 14.16
CA ALA A 2 -1.25 18.53 14.62
C ALA A 2 -2.69 18.98 14.36
N SER A 3 -3.45 18.29 13.51
CA SER A 3 -4.82 18.69 13.14
C SER A 3 -5.84 18.54 14.28
N GLY A 4 -5.43 18.13 15.49
CA GLY A 4 -6.33 17.86 16.61
C GLY A 4 -7.32 16.71 16.35
N VAL A 5 -7.18 16.00 15.23
CA VAL A 5 -8.07 14.92 14.85
C VAL A 5 -7.73 13.67 15.64
N GLN A 6 -8.75 13.12 16.30
CA GLN A 6 -8.70 11.89 17.07
C GLN A 6 -8.98 10.68 16.18
N VAL A 7 -8.51 9.52 16.58
CA VAL A 7 -8.76 8.25 15.89
C VAL A 7 -9.67 7.43 16.80
N ALA A 8 -10.83 7.00 16.30
CA ALA A 8 -11.72 6.17 17.08
C ALA A 8 -11.05 4.84 17.45
N ASP A 9 -11.35 4.31 18.63
CA ASP A 9 -10.82 3.03 19.10
C ASP A 9 -11.21 1.87 18.18
N GLU A 10 -12.37 1.96 17.52
CA GLU A 10 -12.81 0.96 16.55
C GLU A 10 -11.87 0.85 15.35
N VAL A 11 -11.36 1.98 14.84
CA VAL A 11 -10.38 2.02 13.74
C VAL A 11 -9.09 1.33 14.16
N CYS A 12 -8.65 1.56 15.40
CA CYS A 12 -7.47 0.89 15.94
C CYS A 12 -7.72 -0.62 16.07
N ARG A 13 -8.87 -1.03 16.60
CA ARG A 13 -9.24 -2.43 16.77
C ARG A 13 -9.28 -3.19 15.44
N ILE A 14 -9.88 -2.60 14.41
CA ILE A 14 -9.91 -3.18 13.05
C ILE A 14 -8.48 -3.34 12.51
N PHE A 15 -7.63 -2.33 12.66
CA PHE A 15 -6.24 -2.41 12.22
C PHE A 15 -5.48 -3.55 12.91
N TYR A 16 -5.62 -3.69 14.23
CA TYR A 16 -4.99 -4.80 14.96
C TYR A 16 -5.53 -6.16 14.52
N ASP A 17 -6.83 -6.28 14.28
CA ASP A 17 -7.45 -7.53 13.81
C ASP A 17 -6.89 -7.95 12.44
N MET A 18 -6.84 -7.01 11.49
CA MET A 18 -6.24 -7.23 10.17
C MET A 18 -4.75 -7.58 10.25
N LYS A 19 -4.01 -7.00 11.20
CA LYS A 19 -2.56 -7.21 11.37
C LYS A 19 -2.22 -8.55 12.03
N VAL A 20 -2.89 -8.91 13.13
CA VAL A 20 -2.49 -10.05 13.98
C VAL A 20 -2.97 -11.39 13.41
N ARG A 21 -3.92 -11.39 12.46
CA ARG A 21 -4.28 -12.56 11.67
C ARG A 21 -4.52 -13.82 12.53
N LYS A 22 -5.36 -13.72 13.56
CA LYS A 22 -5.61 -14.81 14.53
C LYS A 22 -6.47 -15.98 14.04
N CYS A 23 -6.98 -15.94 12.80
CA CYS A 23 -7.94 -16.95 12.34
C CYS A 23 -7.26 -18.29 11.99
N SER A 24 -7.62 -19.34 12.72
CA SER A 24 -7.18 -20.72 12.48
C SER A 24 -8.23 -21.55 11.74
N THR A 25 -9.51 -21.14 11.80
CA THR A 25 -10.61 -21.86 11.17
C THR A 25 -11.02 -21.20 9.83
N PRO A 26 -11.48 -22.00 8.84
CA PRO A 26 -11.85 -21.47 7.52
C PRO A 26 -13.03 -20.49 7.55
N GLU A 27 -13.89 -20.57 8.55
CA GLU A 27 -15.03 -19.66 8.74
C GLU A 27 -14.58 -18.28 9.22
N GLU A 28 -13.61 -18.21 10.13
CA GLU A 28 -13.05 -16.94 10.58
C GLU A 28 -12.18 -16.27 9.51
N ILE A 29 -11.48 -17.06 8.68
CA ILE A 29 -10.73 -16.52 7.54
C ILE A 29 -11.67 -15.79 6.58
N LYS A 30 -12.87 -16.33 6.34
CA LYS A 30 -13.88 -15.68 5.49
C LYS A 30 -14.39 -14.36 6.06
N LYS A 31 -14.51 -14.26 7.39
CA LYS A 31 -14.94 -13.04 8.09
C LYS A 31 -13.84 -11.97 8.19
N ARG A 32 -12.60 -12.28 7.78
CA ARG A 32 -11.54 -11.27 7.77
C ARG A 32 -11.87 -10.17 6.78
N LYS A 33 -11.51 -8.95 7.16
CA LYS A 33 -11.62 -7.81 6.27
C LYS A 33 -10.43 -7.80 5.32
N LYS A 34 -10.70 -7.90 4.02
CA LYS A 34 -9.72 -7.72 2.94
C LYS A 34 -9.43 -6.24 2.72
N ALA A 35 -10.46 -5.41 2.76
CA ALA A 35 -10.36 -3.97 2.63
C ALA A 35 -11.32 -3.27 3.57
N VAL A 36 -10.92 -2.13 4.12
CA VAL A 36 -11.77 -1.26 4.95
C VAL A 36 -11.55 0.18 4.55
N ILE A 37 -12.64 0.93 4.41
CA ILE A 37 -12.61 2.37 4.16
C ILE A 37 -12.95 3.11 5.46
N PHE A 38 -12.22 4.19 5.73
CA PHE A 38 -12.44 5.08 6.85
C PHE A 38 -12.73 6.49 6.35
N CYS A 39 -13.59 7.19 7.07
CA CYS A 39 -13.97 8.56 6.81
C CYS A 39 -13.69 9.44 8.03
N LEU A 40 -13.68 10.75 7.82
CA LEU A 40 -13.78 11.70 8.93
C LEU A 40 -15.25 11.84 9.31
N SER A 41 -15.52 11.91 10.61
CA SER A 41 -16.84 12.26 11.14
C SER A 41 -17.32 13.60 10.57
N ALA A 42 -18.63 13.88 10.68
CA ALA A 42 -19.24 15.13 10.23
C ALA A 42 -18.52 16.38 10.81
N ASP A 43 -18.08 16.29 12.06
CA ASP A 43 -17.33 17.35 12.76
C ASP A 43 -15.87 17.50 12.29
N LYS A 44 -15.37 16.56 11.47
CA LYS A 44 -13.99 16.47 10.97
C LYS A 44 -12.92 16.38 12.07
N LYS A 45 -13.33 15.99 13.28
CA LYS A 45 -12.47 15.86 14.47
C LYS A 45 -12.12 14.43 14.82
N CYS A 46 -12.82 13.45 14.26
CA CYS A 46 -12.59 12.03 14.54
C CYS A 46 -12.52 11.25 13.23
N ILE A 47 -11.61 10.28 13.15
CA ILE A 47 -11.57 9.29 12.07
C ILE A 47 -12.38 8.08 12.52
N ILE A 48 -13.38 7.72 11.73
CA ILE A 48 -14.34 6.64 11.98
C ILE A 48 -14.35 5.66 10.80
N VAL A 49 -14.87 4.47 11.05
CA VAL A 49 -15.07 3.43 10.02
C VAL A 49 -16.28 3.84 9.18
N GLU A 50 -16.17 3.69 7.86
CA GLU A 50 -17.34 3.88 7.00
C GLU A 50 -18.14 2.57 6.93
N GLU A 51 -19.32 2.56 7.57
CA GLU A 51 -20.21 1.41 7.57
C GLU A 51 -20.64 1.05 6.14
N GLY A 52 -20.62 -0.25 5.81
CA GLY A 52 -21.00 -0.76 4.49
C GLY A 52 -19.94 -0.63 3.39
N LYS A 53 -18.78 -0.03 3.68
CA LYS A 53 -17.65 0.09 2.74
C LYS A 53 -16.45 -0.75 3.15
N GLU A 54 -16.70 -2.02 3.42
CA GLU A 54 -15.70 -3.04 3.72
C GLU A 54 -15.84 -4.24 2.79
N ILE A 55 -14.72 -4.90 2.51
CA ILE A 55 -14.67 -6.13 1.70
C ILE A 55 -14.19 -7.24 2.62
N LEU A 56 -14.91 -8.35 2.68
CA LEU A 56 -14.46 -9.53 3.41
C LEU A 56 -13.68 -10.46 2.49
N VAL A 57 -12.73 -11.21 3.05
CA VAL A 57 -11.93 -12.21 2.32
C VAL A 57 -12.82 -13.32 1.77
N GLY A 58 -13.89 -13.68 2.50
CA GLY A 58 -14.83 -14.72 2.08
C GLY A 58 -15.68 -14.36 0.85
N ASP A 59 -15.87 -13.07 0.60
CA ASP A 59 -16.58 -12.59 -0.59
C ASP A 59 -15.71 -12.65 -1.85
N VAL A 60 -14.38 -12.63 -1.67
CA VAL A 60 -13.41 -12.69 -2.77
C VAL A 60 -13.46 -14.07 -3.42
N GLY A 61 -13.80 -14.10 -4.71
CA GLY A 61 -13.93 -15.33 -5.50
C GLY A 61 -15.32 -15.97 -5.47
N VAL A 62 -16.27 -15.43 -4.69
CA VAL A 62 -17.67 -15.90 -4.68
C VAL A 62 -18.58 -14.82 -5.27
N THR A 63 -18.74 -13.71 -4.56
CA THR A 63 -19.56 -12.56 -4.95
C THR A 63 -18.72 -11.49 -5.64
N ILE A 64 -17.46 -11.36 -5.24
CA ILE A 64 -16.53 -10.36 -5.74
C ILE A 64 -15.44 -11.06 -6.55
N THR A 65 -15.60 -11.05 -7.89
CA THR A 65 -14.61 -11.62 -8.81
C THR A 65 -13.28 -10.88 -8.74
N ASP A 66 -13.33 -9.56 -8.56
CA ASP A 66 -12.13 -8.73 -8.42
C ASP A 66 -12.22 -7.78 -7.22
N PRO A 67 -11.51 -8.08 -6.11
CA PRO A 67 -11.60 -7.30 -4.88
C PRO A 67 -11.05 -5.89 -5.08
N PHE A 68 -10.07 -5.74 -5.96
CA PHE A 68 -9.42 -4.46 -6.18
C PHE A 68 -10.29 -3.50 -6.99
N LYS A 69 -10.90 -3.96 -8.09
CA LYS A 69 -11.86 -3.17 -8.88
C LYS A 69 -13.09 -2.82 -8.05
N HIS A 70 -13.56 -3.74 -7.22
CA HIS A 70 -14.65 -3.46 -6.29
C HIS A 70 -14.25 -2.39 -5.26
N PHE A 71 -13.03 -2.49 -4.70
CA PHE A 71 -12.48 -1.49 -3.79
C PHE A 71 -12.41 -0.10 -4.43
N VAL A 72 -11.89 0.01 -5.66
CA VAL A 72 -11.84 1.30 -6.39
C VAL A 72 -13.24 1.85 -6.64
N GLY A 73 -14.22 0.98 -6.96
CA GLY A 73 -15.62 1.38 -7.16
C GLY A 73 -16.32 1.89 -5.89
N MET A 74 -15.85 1.55 -4.70
CA MET A 74 -16.43 2.04 -3.44
C MET A 74 -15.91 3.45 -3.05
N LEU A 75 -14.83 3.91 -3.69
CA LEU A 75 -14.22 5.21 -3.39
C LEU A 75 -15.00 6.35 -4.04
N PRO A 76 -15.37 7.40 -3.29
CA PRO A 76 -16.14 8.52 -3.83
C PRO A 76 -15.25 9.47 -4.62
N GLU A 77 -15.71 9.97 -5.77
CA GLU A 77 -14.95 10.90 -6.61
C GLU A 77 -14.90 12.34 -6.05
N LYS A 78 -15.87 12.72 -5.22
CA LYS A 78 -16.01 14.07 -4.66
C LYS A 78 -15.58 14.18 -3.20
N ASP A 79 -15.09 13.10 -2.61
CA ASP A 79 -14.71 13.06 -1.20
C ASP A 79 -13.42 12.30 -0.97
N CYS A 80 -12.69 12.68 0.08
CA CYS A 80 -11.49 12.00 0.49
C CYS A 80 -11.83 10.85 1.45
N ARG A 81 -11.01 9.79 1.43
CA ARG A 81 -11.15 8.63 2.31
C ARG A 81 -9.79 8.07 2.66
N TYR A 82 -9.68 7.44 3.83
CA TYR A 82 -8.56 6.55 4.10
C TYR A 82 -9.01 5.12 3.83
N ALA A 83 -8.08 4.25 3.51
CA ALA A 83 -8.39 2.84 3.39
C ALA A 83 -7.22 1.98 3.84
N LEU A 84 -7.56 0.80 4.33
CA LEU A 84 -6.62 -0.30 4.51
C LEU A 84 -6.98 -1.39 3.53
N TYR A 85 -5.97 -1.92 2.87
CA TYR A 85 -6.10 -3.03 1.95
C TYR A 85 -5.04 -4.07 2.28
N ASP A 86 -5.47 -5.31 2.54
CA ASP A 86 -4.57 -6.44 2.67
C ASP A 86 -4.21 -6.94 1.27
N ALA A 87 -2.99 -6.69 0.81
CA ALA A 87 -2.50 -7.18 -0.46
C ALA A 87 -1.89 -8.57 -0.28
N SER A 88 -2.52 -9.59 -0.85
CA SER A 88 -1.94 -10.94 -0.94
C SER A 88 -1.20 -11.08 -2.27
N PHE A 89 0.06 -11.47 -2.23
CA PHE A 89 0.86 -11.78 -3.42
C PHE A 89 1.59 -13.11 -3.22
N GLU A 90 1.64 -13.91 -4.28
CA GLU A 90 2.44 -15.12 -4.32
C GLU A 90 3.77 -14.82 -4.99
N THR A 91 4.86 -15.04 -4.25
CA THR A 91 6.18 -15.15 -4.85
C THR A 91 6.47 -16.62 -5.13
N LYS A 92 7.49 -16.89 -5.97
CA LYS A 92 7.90 -18.26 -6.33
C LYS A 92 8.20 -19.16 -5.14
N GLU A 93 8.52 -18.58 -3.98
CA GLU A 93 8.90 -19.31 -2.77
C GLU A 93 7.84 -19.27 -1.66
N SER A 94 6.96 -18.26 -1.64
CA SER A 94 5.97 -18.14 -0.56
C SER A 94 4.82 -17.19 -0.90
N ARG A 95 3.65 -17.48 -0.35
CA ARG A 95 2.56 -16.52 -0.28
C ARG A 95 2.86 -15.50 0.83
N LYS A 96 2.90 -14.24 0.47
CA LYS A 96 3.06 -13.12 1.41
C LYS A 96 1.84 -12.24 1.34
N GLU A 97 1.49 -11.70 2.49
CA GLU A 97 0.33 -10.82 2.62
C GLU A 97 0.79 -9.62 3.43
N GLU A 98 0.57 -8.43 2.89
CA GLU A 98 1.08 -7.20 3.45
C GLU A 98 -0.02 -6.15 3.48
N LEU A 99 -0.17 -5.49 4.64
CA LEU A 99 -1.17 -4.46 4.85
C LEU A 99 -0.68 -3.14 4.25
N MET A 100 -1.50 -2.54 3.39
CA MET A 100 -1.23 -1.27 2.74
C MET A 100 -2.23 -0.22 3.19
N PHE A 101 -1.72 0.98 3.50
CA PHE A 101 -2.53 2.13 3.83
C PHE A 101 -2.68 3.05 2.63
N PHE A 102 -3.91 3.39 2.28
CA PHE A 102 -4.24 4.26 1.16
C PHE A 102 -4.86 5.57 1.67
N LEU A 103 -4.36 6.69 1.14
CA LEU A 103 -5.01 7.98 1.22
C LEU A 103 -5.61 8.30 -0.15
N TRP A 104 -6.94 8.27 -0.22
CA TRP A 104 -7.71 8.67 -1.38
C TRP A 104 -8.07 10.15 -1.28
N ALA A 105 -7.56 10.94 -2.22
CA ALA A 105 -7.75 12.39 -2.25
C ALA A 105 -8.05 12.89 -3.68
N PRO A 106 -9.27 12.65 -4.20
CA PRO A 106 -9.55 12.86 -5.60
C PRO A 106 -9.53 14.33 -5.98
N GLU A 107 -9.16 14.66 -7.22
CA GLU A 107 -9.02 16.06 -7.65
C GLU A 107 -10.30 16.89 -7.46
N LEU A 108 -11.46 16.27 -7.65
CA LEU A 108 -12.77 16.90 -7.49
C LEU A 108 -13.18 17.12 -6.03
N ALA A 109 -12.46 16.56 -5.05
CA ALA A 109 -12.79 16.76 -3.65
C ALA A 109 -12.49 18.19 -3.16
N PRO A 110 -13.29 18.74 -2.23
CA PRO A 110 -13.07 20.06 -1.66
C PRO A 110 -11.67 20.21 -1.07
N LEU A 111 -10.98 21.31 -1.38
CA LEU A 111 -9.63 21.61 -0.90
C LEU A 111 -9.54 21.53 0.63
N LYS A 112 -10.55 22.05 1.34
CA LYS A 112 -10.61 21.99 2.81
C LYS A 112 -10.59 20.54 3.31
N SER A 113 -11.32 19.63 2.66
CA SER A 113 -11.30 18.21 3.03
C SER A 113 -9.92 17.61 2.78
N LYS A 114 -9.32 17.82 1.60
CA LYS A 114 -7.96 17.35 1.29
C LYS A 114 -6.94 17.80 2.33
N MET A 115 -6.99 19.07 2.73
CA MET A 115 -6.09 19.62 3.74
C MET A 115 -6.26 18.94 5.11
N ILE A 116 -7.50 18.70 5.54
CA ILE A 116 -7.76 18.04 6.83
C ILE A 116 -7.29 16.58 6.77
N TYR A 117 -7.58 15.85 5.69
CA TYR A 117 -7.09 14.48 5.50
C TYR A 117 -5.56 14.43 5.46
N ALA A 118 -4.91 15.27 4.66
CA ALA A 118 -3.44 15.33 4.62
C ALA A 118 -2.84 15.65 6.01
N SER A 119 -3.42 16.60 6.73
CA SER A 119 -2.94 17.02 8.07
C SER A 119 -3.22 15.98 9.17
N SER A 120 -4.26 15.16 9.01
CA SER A 120 -4.66 14.13 9.98
C SER A 120 -4.02 12.77 9.68
N LYS A 121 -3.35 12.63 8.54
CA LYS A 121 -2.64 11.41 8.13
C LYS A 121 -1.67 10.93 9.21
N ASP A 122 -0.89 11.83 9.80
CA ASP A 122 0.08 11.47 10.84
C ASP A 122 -0.57 10.94 12.12
N ALA A 123 -1.78 11.40 12.46
CA ALA A 123 -2.50 10.94 13.64
C ALA A 123 -2.92 9.46 13.52
N ILE A 124 -3.49 9.08 12.37
CA ILE A 124 -3.88 7.69 12.10
C ILE A 124 -2.65 6.80 11.89
N LYS A 125 -1.61 7.28 11.19
CA LYS A 125 -0.36 6.52 11.02
C LYS A 125 0.31 6.17 12.34
N LYS A 126 0.30 7.08 13.31
CA LYS A 126 0.83 6.82 14.66
C LYS A 126 0.11 5.69 15.39
N LYS A 127 -1.19 5.52 15.14
CA LYS A 127 -1.98 4.38 15.66
C LYS A 127 -1.70 3.10 14.87
N PHE A 128 -1.48 3.23 13.56
CA PHE A 128 -1.17 2.12 12.67
C PHE A 128 0.31 1.70 12.71
N GLN A 129 0.78 1.36 13.90
CA GLN A 129 2.19 1.00 14.10
C GLN A 129 2.55 -0.28 13.33
N GLY A 130 3.57 -0.20 12.50
CA GLY A 130 4.09 -1.33 11.72
C GLY A 130 3.48 -1.50 10.32
N ILE A 131 2.67 -0.55 9.83
CA ILE A 131 2.41 -0.46 8.39
C ILE A 131 3.70 -0.06 7.68
N LYS A 132 4.12 -0.88 6.71
CA LYS A 132 5.31 -0.61 5.91
C LYS A 132 5.01 0.17 4.65
N HIS A 133 3.78 0.06 4.14
CA HIS A 133 3.39 0.59 2.84
C HIS A 133 2.28 1.61 2.96
N GLU A 134 2.57 2.82 2.51
CA GLU A 134 1.58 3.89 2.33
C GLU A 134 1.51 4.27 0.86
N CYS A 135 0.31 4.50 0.34
CA CYS A 135 0.09 5.01 -1.00
C CYS A 135 -0.93 6.15 -0.95
N GLN A 136 -0.67 7.19 -1.73
CA GLN A 136 -1.65 8.24 -1.99
C GLN A 136 -2.12 8.10 -3.43
N ALA A 137 -3.41 8.29 -3.65
CA ALA A 137 -4.02 8.29 -4.98
C ALA A 137 -4.97 9.48 -5.11
N ASN A 138 -4.93 10.13 -6.28
CA ASN A 138 -5.77 11.29 -6.60
C ASN A 138 -6.80 10.95 -7.69
N GLY A 139 -6.70 9.78 -8.31
CA GLY A 139 -7.67 9.28 -9.27
C GLY A 139 -7.70 7.76 -9.32
N PRO A 140 -8.77 7.18 -9.90
CA PRO A 140 -8.92 5.73 -9.98
C PRO A 140 -7.85 5.12 -10.89
N GLU A 141 -7.28 5.92 -11.80
CA GLU A 141 -6.13 5.61 -12.63
C GLU A 141 -4.82 5.44 -11.84
N ASP A 142 -4.60 6.19 -10.75
CA ASP A 142 -3.46 6.01 -9.85
C ASP A 142 -3.56 4.68 -9.08
N LEU A 143 -4.80 4.26 -8.78
CA LEU A 143 -5.11 2.98 -8.17
C LEU A 143 -5.13 1.88 -9.23
N ASN A 144 -4.02 1.67 -9.93
CA ASN A 144 -3.86 0.53 -10.80
C ASN A 144 -3.13 -0.61 -10.08
N ARG A 145 -3.52 -1.86 -10.37
CA ARG A 145 -2.85 -3.07 -9.86
C ARG A 145 -1.36 -3.07 -10.19
N ALA A 146 -0.99 -2.55 -11.36
CA ALA A 146 0.40 -2.39 -11.76
C ALA A 146 1.18 -1.46 -10.81
N CYS A 147 0.62 -0.31 -10.43
CA CYS A 147 1.28 0.65 -9.55
C CYS A 147 1.48 0.09 -8.13
N ILE A 148 0.48 -0.64 -7.63
CA ILE A 148 0.57 -1.32 -6.33
C ILE A 148 1.56 -2.49 -6.40
N ALA A 149 1.49 -3.29 -7.47
CA ALA A 149 2.41 -4.38 -7.71
C ALA A 149 3.83 -3.85 -7.85
N GLU A 150 4.09 -2.75 -8.56
CA GLU A 150 5.42 -2.16 -8.68
C GLU A 150 5.96 -1.70 -7.32
N LYS A 151 5.14 -1.03 -6.49
CA LYS A 151 5.55 -0.65 -5.13
C LYS A 151 5.87 -1.87 -4.27
N LEU A 152 5.09 -2.94 -4.39
CA LEU A 152 5.33 -4.19 -3.65
C LEU A 152 6.50 -5.00 -4.22
N VAL A 153 6.67 -5.06 -5.54
CA VAL A 153 7.65 -5.88 -6.27
C VAL A 153 9.02 -5.25 -6.28
N LEU A 154 9.16 -3.92 -6.46
CA LEU A 154 10.45 -3.24 -6.28
C LEU A 154 11.01 -3.54 -4.89
N LEU A 155 10.14 -3.59 -3.87
CA LEU A 155 10.55 -3.89 -2.50
C LEU A 155 10.80 -5.38 -2.25
N VAL A 156 10.09 -6.31 -2.87
CA VAL A 156 10.43 -7.75 -2.83
C VAL A 156 11.80 -7.99 -3.48
N ILE A 157 12.08 -7.34 -4.61
CA ILE A 157 13.38 -7.41 -5.27
C ILE A 157 14.46 -6.79 -4.36
N LEU A 158 14.21 -5.63 -3.75
CA LEU A 158 15.14 -5.05 -2.75
C LEU A 158 15.32 -5.96 -1.52
N TYR A 159 14.29 -6.66 -1.08
CA TYR A 159 14.36 -7.55 0.09
C TYR A 159 15.10 -8.86 -0.22
N ILE A 160 14.98 -9.40 -1.43
CA ILE A 160 15.73 -10.57 -1.90
C ILE A 160 17.20 -10.20 -2.20
N ASN A 161 17.44 -8.99 -2.72
CA ASN A 161 18.78 -8.49 -3.02
C ASN A 161 19.44 -7.73 -1.84
N MET A 162 18.76 -7.60 -0.70
CA MET A 162 19.39 -7.10 0.52
C MET A 162 20.26 -8.21 1.10
N PRO A 163 21.57 -7.97 1.33
CA PRO A 163 22.37 -8.93 2.06
C PRO A 163 21.76 -9.13 3.46
N PRO A 164 21.72 -10.37 3.97
CA PRO A 164 21.11 -10.66 5.27
C PRO A 164 21.75 -9.76 6.32
N LYS A 165 20.91 -9.07 7.11
CA LYS A 165 21.36 -8.27 8.25
C LYS A 165 22.16 -9.17 9.19
N LYS A 166 23.50 -9.10 9.09
CA LYS A 166 24.38 -9.74 10.06
C LYS A 166 24.06 -9.14 11.44
N HIS A 167 23.95 -10.04 12.42
CA HIS A 167 23.74 -9.76 13.84
C HIS A 167 24.42 -8.46 14.29
N TRP A 168 23.63 -7.49 14.78
CA TRP A 168 24.16 -6.49 15.69
C TRP A 168 24.23 -7.15 17.08
N HIS A 169 25.33 -7.86 17.35
CA HIS A 169 25.72 -8.07 18.73
C HIS A 169 26.16 -6.72 19.27
N ALA A 170 25.43 -6.23 20.27
CA ALA A 170 25.86 -5.11 21.10
C ALA A 170 27.16 -5.52 21.80
N GLN A 171 28.29 -4.97 21.35
CA GLN A 171 29.54 -4.97 22.12
C GLN A 171 30.43 -3.81 21.65
N GLY A 172 30.56 -2.81 22.53
CA GLY A 172 31.74 -1.97 22.71
C GLY A 172 32.09 -0.93 21.64
N CYS A 173 32.02 0.35 22.01
CA CYS A 173 33.01 1.33 21.53
C CYS A 173 34.43 0.79 21.84
N PRO A 174 35.41 0.94 20.92
CA PRO A 174 36.21 2.16 20.92
C PRO A 174 36.66 2.68 19.53
N THR A 175 36.75 4.01 19.46
CA THR A 175 37.76 4.89 18.82
C THR A 175 38.37 4.60 17.43
N GLN A 176 38.38 5.69 16.65
CA GLN A 176 39.34 6.12 15.61
C GLN A 176 39.10 5.78 14.12
N GLU A 177 38.95 6.88 13.36
CA GLU A 177 39.49 7.16 12.02
C GLU A 177 39.80 5.98 11.08
N SER A 178 39.07 5.93 9.96
CA SER A 178 39.67 6.06 8.62
C SER A 178 38.59 6.29 7.58
N ALA A 179 38.64 7.46 6.95
CA ALA A 179 37.90 7.76 5.74
C ALA A 179 38.36 6.85 4.59
N MET A 180 37.43 6.27 3.84
CA MET A 180 37.75 5.64 2.56
C MET A 180 36.79 6.13 1.48
N GLN A 181 37.39 6.71 0.45
CA GLN A 181 36.80 7.50 -0.61
C GLN A 181 35.80 6.71 -1.46
N ILE A 182 34.72 7.37 -1.87
CA ILE A 182 33.86 6.93 -2.98
C ILE A 182 34.39 7.59 -4.26
N GLN A 183 34.77 6.80 -5.27
CA GLN A 183 34.96 7.30 -6.63
C GLN A 183 33.66 7.18 -7.44
N PRO A 184 33.26 8.21 -8.21
CA PRO A 184 32.04 8.20 -9.00
C PRO A 184 32.31 7.66 -10.42
N GLY A 185 31.68 6.54 -10.77
CA GLY A 185 31.67 6.06 -12.15
C GLY A 185 31.30 4.59 -12.23
N GLU A 186 30.00 4.31 -12.34
CA GLU A 186 29.39 3.10 -12.95
C GLU A 186 27.87 3.23 -12.84
N PHE A 187 27.31 4.22 -13.54
CA PHE A 187 25.87 4.42 -13.70
C PHE A 187 25.56 4.51 -15.20
N SER A 188 25.76 3.41 -15.95
CA SER A 188 25.37 3.36 -17.38
C SER A 188 25.17 1.98 -18.04
N SER A 189 25.13 0.86 -17.30
CA SER A 189 25.04 -0.47 -17.97
C SER A 189 23.73 -1.26 -17.79
N LEU A 190 22.68 -0.74 -17.15
CA LEU A 190 21.47 -1.54 -16.84
C LEU A 190 20.19 -1.15 -17.60
N THR A 191 20.30 -0.39 -18.71
CA THR A 191 19.18 -0.09 -19.63
C THR A 191 19.24 -0.91 -20.94
N GLY A 192 19.69 -2.17 -20.87
CA GLY A 192 19.87 -3.03 -22.06
C GLY A 192 18.87 -4.18 -22.25
N PHE A 193 18.02 -4.48 -21.27
CA PHE A 193 17.29 -5.76 -21.25
C PHE A 193 15.76 -5.59 -21.22
N LEU A 194 15.19 -4.94 -22.24
CA LEU A 194 13.75 -5.01 -22.55
C LEU A 194 13.52 -4.56 -24.01
N ARG A 195 13.79 -5.46 -24.96
CA ARG A 195 13.12 -5.43 -26.27
C ARG A 195 12.27 -6.68 -26.42
N LEU A 196 10.99 -6.52 -26.12
CA LEU A 196 9.92 -7.36 -26.65
C LEU A 196 9.85 -7.14 -28.17
N GLY A 197 10.06 -8.21 -28.93
CA GLY A 197 9.65 -8.24 -30.34
C GLY A 197 8.13 -8.35 -30.45
N PRO A 198 7.56 -7.93 -31.59
CA PRO A 198 6.68 -8.84 -32.27
C PRO A 198 6.91 -8.95 -33.80
N LYS A 199 6.31 -10.03 -34.31
CA LYS A 199 6.32 -10.63 -35.65
C LYS A 199 5.78 -9.71 -36.77
N ASN A 200 6.42 -9.80 -37.96
CA ASN A 200 5.94 -10.10 -39.35
C ASN A 200 4.55 -9.58 -39.84
N PRO A 201 4.18 -9.60 -41.15
CA PRO A 201 4.90 -9.61 -42.45
C PRO A 201 4.43 -8.49 -43.41
N ALA A 202 4.98 -8.51 -44.64
CA ALA A 202 4.29 -8.21 -45.91
C ALA A 202 4.44 -6.80 -46.56
N ASN A 203 5.11 -6.83 -47.71
CA ASN A 203 4.63 -6.39 -49.03
C ASN A 203 4.85 -4.93 -49.51
N LYS A 204 5.29 -4.90 -50.78
CA LYS A 204 4.96 -3.97 -51.86
C LYS A 204 5.71 -2.62 -52.00
N HIS A 205 6.44 -2.60 -53.11
CA HIS A 205 6.36 -1.64 -54.24
C HIS A 205 7.26 -0.40 -54.26
N SER A 206 7.93 -0.28 -55.42
CA SER A 206 8.26 0.93 -56.20
C SER A 206 9.17 1.96 -55.51
N ARG A 207 10.26 2.41 -56.12
CA ARG A 207 10.55 2.71 -57.52
C ARG A 207 12.06 2.71 -57.71
#